data_AF-A0A2G5UWG5-F1
#
_entry.id   AF-A0A2G5UWG5-F1
#
_cell.length_a   1.000
_cell.length_b   1.000
_cell.length_c   1.000
_cell.angle_alpha   90.00
_cell.angle_beta   90.00
_cell.angle_gamma   90.00
#
_symmetry.space_group_name_H-M   'P 1'
#
loop_
_entity.id
_entity.type
_entity.pdbx_description
1 polymer ?
#
loop_
_entity_poly.entity_id
_entity_poly.type
_entity_poly.pdbx_seq_one_letter_code
_entity_poly.pdbx_strand_id
1 'polypeptide(L)'
;MKKFPILKIPDIVFREVTSMMTPIEIIKLALSDFKMELWLQHQKYKILGICFVLTKEHPEVVTQTCYGYEDDGFLSVMFETTEDNKIKPITLEELDEEPSRIPRVPLEELFSIYSRLTRIFLCPSHGWELQLDQLELSEFREYTERILTSEIHEFTVRGGSITNELLAELMDKLPENVELEIYSDIPLDYSHAKALKFRSVDYLKAGWLKIEDLFSIRNMPRIKLRLTNFNCRDVNKFLLYWSDCDKDMMKFIEFGLKQGVETNKQEIFKNLTVISQHRPTYFYDIFYVKARNMENRKFVVGKLLISTTEIKLSACDPFNEDVSNEYSILELVHQKRDCEEKIRKMEKEFQGLGDAEKRKLRSELEELEAKLSALNHNYTI
;
A
#
# COMPACT_ATOMS: atom_id res chain seq x y z
N MET A 1 -43.05 21.67 -0.70
CA MET A 1 -43.25 20.74 0.44
C MET A 1 -42.93 21.46 1.75
N LYS A 2 -43.67 21.21 2.84
CA LYS A 2 -43.27 21.69 4.18
C LYS A 2 -42.07 20.88 4.67
N LYS A 3 -40.98 21.54 5.10
CA LYS A 3 -39.79 20.88 5.65
C LYS A 3 -40.18 20.10 6.91
N PHE A 4 -39.80 18.82 7.00
CA PHE A 4 -40.02 18.01 8.19
C PHE A 4 -39.18 18.56 9.36
N PRO A 5 -39.78 18.86 10.53
CA PRO A 5 -39.06 19.49 11.63
C PRO A 5 -38.31 18.42 12.44
N ILE A 6 -37.24 17.89 11.86
CA ILE A 6 -36.40 16.83 12.47
C ILE A 6 -35.90 17.21 13.88
N LEU A 7 -35.70 18.49 14.18
CA LEU A 7 -35.36 19.00 15.52
C LEU A 7 -36.48 18.92 16.58
N LYS A 8 -37.70 18.54 16.19
CA LYS A 8 -38.85 18.40 17.08
C LYS A 8 -39.16 16.94 17.42
N ILE A 9 -38.41 15.99 16.87
CA ILE A 9 -38.58 14.57 17.20
C ILE A 9 -37.86 14.24 18.52
N PRO A 10 -38.34 13.25 19.28
CA PRO A 10 -37.63 12.79 20.48
C PRO A 10 -36.21 12.30 20.16
N ASP A 11 -35.28 12.49 21.10
CA ASP A 11 -33.87 12.14 20.96
C ASP A 11 -33.65 10.70 20.47
N ILE A 12 -34.43 9.75 20.98
CA ILE A 12 -34.34 8.33 20.59
C ILE A 12 -34.66 8.16 19.09
N VAL A 13 -35.70 8.84 18.60
CA VAL A 13 -36.11 8.78 17.19
C VAL A 13 -35.06 9.47 16.31
N PHE A 14 -34.48 10.58 16.78
CA PHE A 14 -33.39 11.26 16.08
C PHE A 14 -32.16 10.35 15.91
N ARG A 15 -31.77 9.65 16.97
CA ARG A 15 -30.66 8.69 16.92
C ARG A 15 -30.93 7.56 15.95
N GLU A 16 -32.13 6.98 16.01
CA GLU A 16 -32.52 5.89 15.12
C GLU A 16 -32.45 6.33 13.65
N VAL A 17 -33.09 7.46 13.32
CA VAL A 17 -33.12 7.99 11.94
C VAL A 17 -31.73 8.30 11.43
N THR A 18 -30.90 8.97 12.25
CA THR A 18 -29.55 9.34 11.82
C THR A 18 -28.58 8.16 11.80
N SER A 19 -28.84 7.08 12.55
CA SER A 19 -28.03 5.86 12.45
C SER A 19 -28.22 5.10 11.13
N MET A 20 -29.33 5.35 10.44
CA MET A 20 -29.63 4.77 9.12
C MET A 20 -29.15 5.65 7.97
N MET A 21 -28.66 6.87 8.25
CA MET A 21 -28.15 7.79 7.24
C MET A 21 -26.75 7.40 6.77
N THR A 22 -26.50 7.62 5.48
CA THR A 22 -25.16 7.57 4.90
C THR A 22 -24.28 8.70 5.44
N PRO A 23 -22.93 8.55 5.40
CA PRO A 23 -22.04 9.64 5.76
C PRO A 23 -22.29 10.94 4.99
N ILE A 24 -22.67 10.88 3.71
CA ILE A 24 -23.02 12.07 2.91
C ILE A 24 -24.24 12.77 3.50
N GLU A 25 -25.29 12.03 3.83
CA GLU A 25 -26.50 12.60 4.45
C GLU A 25 -26.17 13.23 5.80
N ILE A 26 -25.32 12.60 6.61
CA ILE A 26 -24.83 13.16 7.88
C ILE A 26 -24.04 14.46 7.64
N ILE A 27 -23.15 14.52 6.65
CA ILE A 27 -22.40 15.73 6.29
C ILE A 27 -23.36 16.83 5.85
N LYS A 28 -24.28 16.54 4.92
CA LYS A 28 -25.29 17.49 4.44
C LYS A 28 -26.13 18.06 5.58
N LEU A 29 -26.56 17.19 6.50
CA LEU A 29 -27.36 17.57 7.65
C LEU A 29 -26.58 18.45 8.64
N ALA A 30 -25.32 18.08 8.95
CA ALA A 30 -24.45 18.83 9.83
C ALA A 30 -24.13 20.23 9.29
N LEU A 31 -23.92 20.36 7.98
CA LEU A 31 -23.61 21.65 7.35
C LEU A 31 -24.86 22.54 7.18
N SER A 32 -26.07 21.97 7.24
CA SER A 32 -27.32 22.72 7.04
C SER A 32 -27.76 23.57 8.25
N ASP A 33 -27.41 23.17 9.47
CA ASP A 33 -27.86 23.83 10.70
C ASP A 33 -26.91 23.55 11.89
N PHE A 34 -26.52 24.59 12.61
CA PHE A 34 -25.58 24.49 13.74
C PHE A 34 -26.11 23.63 14.90
N LYS A 35 -27.41 23.65 15.18
CA LYS A 35 -28.01 22.80 16.22
C LYS A 35 -27.97 21.34 15.79
N MET A 36 -28.21 21.05 14.51
CA MET A 36 -28.08 19.69 13.97
C MET A 36 -26.67 19.17 14.10
N GLU A 37 -25.67 19.98 13.74
CA GLU A 37 -24.26 19.64 13.92
C GLU A 37 -23.95 19.20 15.36
N LEU A 38 -24.35 20.01 16.35
CA LEU A 38 -24.08 19.72 17.75
C LEU A 38 -24.70 18.38 18.20
N TRP A 39 -25.89 18.05 17.70
CA TRP A 39 -26.56 16.79 18.02
C TRP A 39 -25.87 15.59 17.37
N LEU A 40 -25.40 15.74 16.14
CA LEU A 40 -24.67 14.71 15.40
C LEU A 40 -23.29 14.43 16.02
N GLN A 41 -22.60 15.45 16.55
CA GLN A 41 -21.31 15.29 17.25
C GLN A 41 -21.38 14.34 18.45
N HIS A 42 -22.53 14.22 19.11
CA HIS A 42 -22.72 13.30 20.23
C HIS A 42 -22.87 11.83 19.80
N GLN A 43 -23.12 11.54 18.53
CA GLN A 43 -23.35 10.17 18.05
C GLN A 43 -22.06 9.44 17.66
N LYS A 44 -21.00 10.17 17.24
CA LYS A 44 -19.70 9.60 16.87
C LYS A 44 -19.82 8.47 15.83
N TYR A 45 -20.34 8.80 14.66
CA TYR A 45 -20.57 7.84 13.57
C TYR A 45 -19.26 7.19 13.13
N LYS A 46 -19.25 5.87 13.00
CA LYS A 46 -18.04 5.13 12.65
C LYS A 46 -17.88 5.09 11.14
N ILE A 47 -16.73 5.52 10.66
CA ILE A 47 -16.26 5.35 9.28
C ILE A 47 -14.83 4.83 9.30
N LEU A 48 -14.34 4.32 8.17
CA LEU A 48 -12.99 3.77 8.05
C LEU A 48 -11.96 4.84 7.69
N GLY A 49 -12.36 5.80 6.87
CA GLY A 49 -11.49 6.84 6.35
C GLY A 49 -12.27 8.08 5.94
N ILE A 50 -11.61 9.23 6.06
CA ILE A 50 -12.05 10.47 5.44
C ILE A 50 -10.85 11.07 4.71
N CYS A 51 -11.02 11.39 3.43
CA CYS A 51 -10.00 12.01 2.60
C CYS A 51 -10.53 13.35 2.07
N PHE A 52 -9.70 14.38 2.16
CA PHE A 52 -9.98 15.71 1.62
C PHE A 52 -9.18 15.89 0.34
N VAL A 53 -9.88 15.99 -0.79
CA VAL A 53 -9.29 16.19 -2.12
C VAL A 53 -9.35 17.67 -2.46
N LEU A 54 -8.17 18.26 -2.66
CA LEU A 54 -7.99 19.68 -2.87
C LEU A 54 -7.62 19.95 -4.32
N THR A 55 -8.57 20.57 -5.02
CA THR A 55 -8.48 20.93 -6.43
C THR A 55 -8.63 22.45 -6.58
N LYS A 56 -8.37 22.99 -7.78
CA LYS A 56 -8.56 24.43 -8.03
C LYS A 56 -10.03 24.83 -7.97
N GLU A 57 -10.90 23.95 -8.48
CA GLU A 57 -12.31 24.26 -8.72
C GLU A 57 -13.16 23.87 -7.52
N HIS A 58 -13.01 22.65 -6.99
CA HIS A 58 -13.88 22.11 -5.94
C HIS A 58 -13.08 21.30 -4.91
N PRO A 59 -13.05 21.69 -3.63
CA PRO A 59 -12.67 20.75 -2.60
C PRO A 59 -13.75 19.67 -2.47
N GLU A 60 -13.32 18.44 -2.30
CA GLU A 60 -14.17 17.27 -2.16
C GLU A 60 -13.79 16.52 -0.88
N VAL A 61 -14.78 15.97 -0.20
CA VAL A 61 -14.60 15.03 0.90
C VAL A 61 -15.07 13.67 0.44
N VAL A 62 -14.15 12.71 0.50
CA VAL A 62 -14.41 11.30 0.22
C VAL A 62 -14.43 10.54 1.55
N THR A 63 -15.50 9.80 1.80
CA THR A 63 -15.65 8.95 2.99
C THR A 63 -15.61 7.49 2.61
N GLN A 64 -14.89 6.69 3.40
CA GLN A 64 -14.83 5.24 3.24
C GLN A 64 -15.61 4.56 4.36
N THR A 65 -16.56 3.70 3.99
CA THR A 65 -17.47 3.03 4.94
C THR A 65 -17.23 1.54 5.10
N CYS A 66 -16.64 0.87 4.10
CA CYS A 66 -16.33 -0.55 4.13
C CYS A 66 -14.92 -0.84 3.59
N TYR A 67 -14.35 -1.98 4.01
CA TYR A 67 -13.06 -2.46 3.51
C TYR A 67 -13.31 -3.22 2.20
N GLY A 68 -13.23 -2.54 1.06
CA GLY A 68 -13.41 -3.16 -0.26
C GLY A 68 -13.03 -2.21 -1.40
N TYR A 69 -12.53 -2.78 -2.49
CA TYR A 69 -12.23 -2.07 -3.77
C TYR A 69 -13.41 -2.16 -4.76
N GLU A 70 -14.51 -2.82 -4.39
CA GLU A 70 -15.75 -2.76 -5.16
C GLU A 70 -16.41 -1.41 -4.85
N ASP A 71 -16.85 -0.70 -5.90
CA ASP A 71 -17.25 0.73 -5.91
C ASP A 71 -18.32 1.16 -4.88
N ASP A 72 -18.85 0.25 -4.07
CA ASP A 72 -19.95 0.50 -3.13
C ASP A 72 -19.48 1.10 -1.78
N GLY A 73 -18.17 1.21 -1.54
CA GLY A 73 -17.62 1.61 -0.23
C GLY A 73 -17.23 3.07 -0.06
N PHE A 74 -17.08 3.80 -1.16
CA PHE A 74 -16.63 5.20 -1.19
C PHE A 74 -17.78 6.13 -1.52
N LEU A 75 -17.95 7.15 -0.70
CA LEU A 75 -19.00 8.13 -0.83
C LEU A 75 -18.39 9.52 -0.81
N SER A 76 -18.57 10.29 -1.88
CA SER A 76 -17.98 11.61 -2.02
C SER A 76 -19.00 12.75 -2.01
N VAL A 77 -18.56 13.89 -1.48
CA VAL A 77 -19.33 15.12 -1.44
C VAL A 77 -18.42 16.29 -1.77
N MET A 78 -18.82 17.06 -2.77
CA MET A 78 -18.14 18.29 -3.16
C MET A 78 -18.72 19.48 -2.42
N PHE A 79 -17.96 20.57 -2.35
CA PHE A 79 -18.41 21.82 -1.74
C PHE A 79 -18.47 22.95 -2.77
N GLU A 80 -19.62 23.60 -2.84
CA GLU A 80 -19.79 24.85 -3.58
C GLU A 80 -19.96 26.02 -2.62
N THR A 81 -19.52 27.21 -3.06
CA THR A 81 -19.88 28.47 -2.40
C THR A 81 -21.06 29.09 -3.15
N THR A 82 -22.17 29.36 -2.48
CA THR A 82 -23.32 30.02 -3.09
C THR A 82 -23.07 31.53 -3.26
N GLU A 83 -23.93 32.23 -4.03
CA GLU A 83 -23.87 33.69 -4.19
C GLU A 83 -23.88 34.45 -2.85
N ASP A 84 -24.47 33.86 -1.80
CA ASP A 84 -24.51 34.41 -0.43
C ASP A 84 -23.25 34.10 0.40
N ASN A 85 -22.16 33.62 -0.21
CA ASN A 85 -20.94 33.14 0.46
C ASN A 85 -21.18 32.02 1.48
N LYS A 86 -22.19 31.16 1.24
CA LYS A 86 -22.45 29.99 2.09
C LYS A 86 -21.93 28.73 1.42
N ILE A 87 -21.37 27.83 2.21
CA ILE A 87 -20.88 26.56 1.69
C ILE A 87 -22.04 25.56 1.67
N LYS A 88 -22.24 24.93 0.52
CA LYS A 88 -23.25 23.91 0.33
C LYS A 88 -22.60 22.61 -0.13
N PRO A 89 -22.84 21.50 0.58
CA PRO A 89 -22.42 20.16 0.13
C PRO A 89 -23.29 19.69 -1.03
N ILE A 90 -22.67 19.16 -2.07
CA ILE A 90 -23.28 18.68 -3.32
C ILE A 90 -22.72 17.31 -3.67
N THR A 91 -23.57 16.42 -4.18
CA THR A 91 -23.15 15.15 -4.79
C THR A 91 -23.03 15.28 -6.31
N LEU A 92 -22.27 14.38 -6.95
CA LEU A 92 -22.11 14.37 -8.41
C LEU A 92 -23.46 14.37 -9.17
N GLU A 93 -24.44 13.63 -8.64
CA GLU A 93 -25.81 13.55 -9.20
C GLU A 93 -26.61 14.87 -9.11
N GLU A 94 -26.20 15.79 -8.23
CA GLU A 94 -26.87 17.08 -8.01
C GLU A 94 -26.24 18.22 -8.82
N LEU A 95 -25.18 17.94 -9.59
CA LEU A 95 -24.59 18.90 -10.52
C LEU A 95 -25.44 19.00 -11.79
N ASP A 96 -26.13 20.14 -11.97
CA ASP A 96 -26.69 20.51 -13.28
C ASP A 96 -25.54 20.93 -14.24
N GLU A 97 -25.69 20.66 -15.54
CA GLU A 97 -24.63 20.70 -16.56
C GLU A 97 -23.69 21.94 -16.55
N GLU A 98 -22.42 21.64 -16.84
CA GLU A 98 -21.20 22.47 -16.91
C GLU A 98 -20.70 23.13 -15.60
N PRO A 99 -19.67 22.54 -14.94
CA PRO A 99 -19.10 23.01 -13.65
C PRO A 99 -18.30 24.32 -13.73
N SER A 100 -18.46 25.11 -14.78
CA SER A 100 -17.51 26.18 -15.16
C SER A 100 -17.49 27.41 -14.24
N ARG A 101 -18.32 27.49 -13.19
CA ARG A 101 -18.45 28.71 -12.36
C ARG A 101 -18.78 28.51 -10.88
N ILE A 102 -18.42 27.40 -10.27
CA ILE A 102 -18.59 27.28 -8.81
C ILE A 102 -17.43 28.01 -8.10
N PRO A 103 -17.69 28.96 -7.18
CA PRO A 103 -16.64 29.67 -6.48
C PRO A 103 -15.91 28.76 -5.47
N ARG A 104 -14.58 28.88 -5.49
CA ARG A 104 -13.63 28.20 -4.59
C ARG A 104 -14.00 28.40 -3.12
N VAL A 105 -14.01 27.31 -2.36
CA VAL A 105 -14.12 27.37 -0.89
C VAL A 105 -12.80 27.88 -0.30
N PRO A 106 -12.82 28.94 0.53
CA PRO A 106 -11.61 29.44 1.19
C PRO A 106 -10.93 28.38 2.08
N LEU A 107 -9.61 28.47 2.22
CA LEU A 107 -8.82 27.51 3.01
C LEU A 107 -9.29 27.39 4.47
N GLU A 108 -9.58 28.52 5.13
CA GLU A 108 -10.05 28.52 6.52
C GLU A 108 -11.38 27.79 6.69
N GLU A 109 -12.26 27.92 5.70
CA GLU A 109 -13.55 27.24 5.73
C GLU A 109 -13.41 25.73 5.49
N LEU A 110 -12.50 25.32 4.61
CA LEU A 110 -12.16 23.91 4.41
C LEU A 110 -11.65 23.27 5.70
N PHE A 111 -10.74 23.93 6.42
CA PHE A 111 -10.23 23.44 7.69
C PHE A 111 -11.27 23.50 8.81
N SER A 112 -12.21 24.46 8.76
CA SER A 112 -13.40 24.47 9.61
C SER A 112 -14.25 23.23 9.35
N ILE A 113 -14.52 22.88 8.08
CA ILE A 113 -15.22 21.64 7.71
C ILE A 113 -14.48 20.42 8.23
N TYR A 114 -13.16 20.31 8.00
CA TYR A 114 -12.33 19.23 8.56
C TYR A 114 -12.51 19.09 10.08
N SER A 115 -12.38 20.19 10.83
CA SER A 115 -12.58 20.19 12.28
C SER A 115 -14.00 19.77 12.70
N ARG A 116 -15.03 20.10 11.92
CA ARG A 116 -16.42 19.71 12.20
C ARG A 116 -16.62 18.22 11.94
N LEU A 117 -16.13 17.72 10.81
CA LEU A 117 -16.29 16.31 10.42
C LEU A 117 -15.52 15.36 11.34
N THR A 118 -14.31 15.71 11.75
CA THR A 118 -13.52 14.94 12.74
C THR A 118 -14.18 14.88 14.12
N ARG A 119 -15.09 15.81 14.45
CA ARG A 119 -15.90 15.75 15.68
C ARG A 119 -17.15 14.89 15.52
N ILE A 120 -17.70 14.78 14.32
CA ILE A 120 -18.91 14.00 14.05
C ILE A 120 -18.57 12.52 13.86
N PHE A 121 -17.48 12.23 13.17
CA PHE A 121 -17.06 10.90 12.82
C PHE A 121 -15.96 10.38 13.74
N LEU A 122 -16.07 9.12 14.16
CA LEU A 122 -14.97 8.36 14.75
C LEU A 122 -14.27 7.63 13.60
N CYS A 123 -13.11 8.16 13.20
CA CYS A 123 -12.40 7.73 12.00
C CYS A 123 -10.93 7.39 12.35
N PRO A 124 -10.42 6.20 11.99
CA PRO A 124 -9.02 5.84 12.23
C PRO A 124 -8.05 6.32 11.14
N SER A 125 -8.54 6.81 9.99
CA SER A 125 -7.69 7.27 8.89
C SER A 125 -8.10 8.65 8.39
N HIS A 126 -7.14 9.56 8.31
CA HIS A 126 -7.32 10.93 7.81
C HIS A 126 -6.38 11.17 6.63
N GLY A 127 -6.96 11.32 5.45
CA GLY A 127 -6.25 11.51 4.20
C GLY A 127 -6.37 12.93 3.65
N TRP A 128 -5.33 13.35 2.94
CA TRP A 128 -5.32 14.59 2.18
C TRP A 128 -4.75 14.33 0.80
N GLU A 129 -5.46 14.79 -0.23
CA GLU A 129 -5.03 14.70 -1.62
C GLU A 129 -4.91 16.09 -2.22
N LEU A 130 -3.79 16.40 -2.87
CA LEU A 130 -3.55 17.68 -3.54
C LEU A 130 -3.31 17.46 -5.03
N GLN A 131 -4.08 18.17 -5.87
CA GLN A 131 -3.91 18.17 -7.33
C GLN A 131 -2.87 19.21 -7.75
N LEU A 132 -1.63 18.78 -7.95
CA LEU A 132 -0.47 19.63 -8.21
C LEU A 132 -0.56 20.44 -9.51
N ASP A 133 -1.16 19.89 -10.57
CA ASP A 133 -1.35 20.60 -11.84
C ASP A 133 -2.53 21.58 -11.85
N GLN A 134 -3.35 21.55 -10.80
CA GLN A 134 -4.48 22.46 -10.66
C GLN A 134 -4.17 23.61 -9.69
N LEU A 135 -3.31 23.40 -8.71
CA LEU A 135 -2.95 24.39 -7.70
C LEU A 135 -1.75 25.24 -8.16
N GLU A 136 -1.76 26.53 -7.82
CA GLU A 136 -0.53 27.33 -7.91
C GLU A 136 0.48 26.83 -6.85
N LEU A 137 1.78 26.91 -7.14
CA LEU A 137 2.83 26.40 -6.24
C LEU A 137 2.75 27.00 -4.82
N SER A 138 2.40 28.29 -4.72
CA SER A 138 2.23 28.98 -3.44
C SER A 138 1.07 28.40 -2.62
N GLU A 139 -0.03 28.04 -3.28
CA GLU A 139 -1.22 27.46 -2.65
C GLU A 139 -0.96 26.04 -2.20
N PHE A 140 -0.28 25.25 -3.03
CA PHE A 140 0.15 23.90 -2.66
C PHE A 140 0.97 23.92 -1.37
N ARG A 141 1.89 24.88 -1.25
CA ARG A 141 2.74 25.06 -0.06
C ARG A 141 1.93 25.48 1.15
N GLU A 142 1.06 26.47 1.01
CA GLU A 142 0.18 26.92 2.09
C GLU A 142 -0.71 25.79 2.61
N TYR A 143 -1.32 25.01 1.70
CA TYR A 143 -2.15 23.88 2.06
C TYR A 143 -1.34 22.81 2.78
N THR A 144 -0.17 22.45 2.24
CA THR A 144 0.74 21.48 2.87
C THR A 144 1.11 21.92 4.29
N GLU A 145 1.50 23.18 4.49
CA GLU A 145 1.83 23.70 5.81
C GLU A 145 0.66 23.64 6.78
N ARG A 146 -0.55 23.97 6.32
CA ARG A 146 -1.75 23.89 7.15
C ARG A 146 -2.13 22.44 7.49
N ILE A 147 -2.04 21.53 6.52
CA ILE A 147 -2.31 20.10 6.69
C ILE A 147 -1.40 19.51 7.77
N LEU A 148 -0.10 19.85 7.72
CA LEU A 148 0.91 19.39 8.69
C LEU A 148 0.64 19.83 10.15
N THR A 149 -0.25 20.78 10.38
CA THR A 149 -0.70 21.15 11.74
C THR A 149 -1.82 20.26 12.28
N SER A 150 -2.35 19.36 11.45
CA SER A 150 -3.45 18.44 11.77
C SER A 150 -2.96 17.00 11.88
N GLU A 151 -3.86 16.11 12.31
CA GLU A 151 -3.59 14.67 12.28
C GLU A 151 -3.71 14.14 10.85
N ILE A 152 -2.64 13.50 10.36
CA ILE A 152 -2.53 12.98 9.00
C ILE A 152 -2.11 11.51 9.08
N HIS A 153 -2.82 10.67 8.33
CA HIS A 153 -2.49 9.27 8.13
C HIS A 153 -2.11 8.98 6.69
N GLU A 154 -2.68 9.71 5.73
CA GLU A 154 -2.45 9.53 4.30
C GLU A 154 -2.23 10.90 3.64
N PHE A 155 -1.25 10.97 2.74
CA PHE A 155 -0.94 12.18 1.99
C PHE A 155 -0.67 11.83 0.52
N THR A 156 -1.48 12.38 -0.37
CA THR A 156 -1.50 12.05 -1.78
C THR A 156 -1.23 13.30 -2.62
N VAL A 157 -0.31 13.20 -3.58
CA VAL A 157 -0.07 14.22 -4.59
C VAL A 157 -0.42 13.65 -5.95
N ARG A 158 -1.32 14.31 -6.69
CA ARG A 158 -1.76 13.89 -8.02
C ARG A 158 -1.48 14.96 -9.06
N GLY A 159 -1.36 14.52 -10.31
CA GLY A 159 -1.31 15.42 -11.46
C GLY A 159 0.04 16.13 -11.62
N GLY A 160 0.30 16.62 -12.83
CA GLY A 160 1.50 17.40 -13.14
C GLY A 160 2.86 16.71 -12.88
N SER A 161 3.89 17.55 -12.75
CA SER A 161 5.27 17.13 -12.49
C SER A 161 5.80 17.85 -11.26
N ILE A 162 6.28 17.10 -10.28
CA ILE A 162 6.85 17.66 -9.06
C ILE A 162 8.34 17.94 -9.24
N THR A 163 8.82 19.10 -8.80
CA THR A 163 10.25 19.41 -8.88
C THR A 163 11.03 18.69 -7.77
N ASN A 164 12.33 18.48 -7.99
CA ASN A 164 13.21 17.89 -6.96
C ASN A 164 13.17 18.71 -5.65
N GLU A 165 13.13 20.04 -5.75
CA GLU A 165 13.07 20.94 -4.61
C GLU A 165 11.76 20.78 -3.82
N LEU A 166 10.62 20.77 -4.51
CA LEU A 166 9.32 20.63 -3.85
C LEU A 166 9.15 19.25 -3.22
N LEU A 167 9.60 18.19 -3.91
CA LEU A 167 9.52 16.83 -3.39
C LEU A 167 10.44 16.65 -2.17
N ALA A 168 11.67 17.16 -2.21
CA ALA A 168 12.58 17.09 -1.08
C ALA A 168 12.00 17.80 0.15
N GLU A 169 11.45 18.99 -0.03
CA GLU A 169 10.78 19.72 1.05
C GLU A 169 9.60 18.94 1.64
N LEU A 170 8.77 18.33 0.80
CA LEU A 170 7.64 17.50 1.24
C LEU A 170 8.13 16.31 2.06
N MET A 171 9.16 15.60 1.57
CA MET A 171 9.75 14.44 2.24
C MET A 171 10.37 14.80 3.59
N ASP A 172 10.93 16.01 3.71
CA ASP A 172 11.53 16.48 4.95
C ASP A 172 10.50 16.86 6.01
N LYS A 173 9.39 17.47 5.59
CA LYS A 173 8.31 17.93 6.46
C LYS A 173 7.34 16.83 6.88
N LEU A 174 7.09 15.82 6.02
CA LEU A 174 6.13 14.77 6.33
C LEU A 174 6.62 13.81 7.43
N PRO A 175 5.75 13.42 8.38
CA PRO A 175 6.05 12.37 9.35
C PRO A 175 6.22 10.99 8.69
N GLU A 176 7.18 10.19 9.17
CA GLU A 176 7.45 8.84 8.61
C GLU A 176 6.31 7.84 8.85
N ASN A 177 5.37 8.10 9.77
CA ASN A 177 4.23 7.22 10.02
C ASN A 177 3.06 7.42 9.02
N VAL A 178 3.17 8.37 8.10
CA VAL A 178 2.17 8.64 7.04
C VAL A 178 2.27 7.63 5.91
N GLU A 179 1.14 7.34 5.27
CA GLU A 179 1.05 6.62 4.00
C GLU A 179 1.15 7.65 2.86
N LEU A 180 2.22 7.59 2.08
CA LEU A 180 2.55 8.59 1.06
C LEU A 180 2.26 8.07 -0.34
N GLU A 181 1.43 8.77 -1.10
CA GLU A 181 1.15 8.43 -2.49
C GLU A 181 1.56 9.58 -3.41
N ILE A 182 2.41 9.32 -4.41
CA ILE A 182 2.79 10.29 -5.42
C ILE A 182 2.41 9.75 -6.79
N TYR A 183 1.36 10.33 -7.35
CA TYR A 183 0.83 10.08 -8.69
C TYR A 183 1.15 11.22 -9.67
N SER A 184 2.16 12.02 -9.33
CA SER A 184 2.78 13.03 -10.18
C SER A 184 4.09 12.52 -10.78
N ASP A 185 4.56 13.17 -11.85
CA ASP A 185 5.84 12.84 -12.47
C ASP A 185 7.01 13.30 -11.60
N ILE A 186 7.92 12.38 -11.29
CA ILE A 186 9.13 12.65 -10.50
C ILE A 186 10.36 12.66 -11.44
N PRO A 187 11.26 13.64 -11.34
CA PRO A 187 12.47 13.71 -12.16
C PRO A 187 13.38 12.49 -11.96
N LEU A 188 13.98 12.00 -13.04
CA LEU A 188 14.80 10.78 -13.05
C LEU A 188 16.10 10.90 -12.24
N ASP A 189 16.56 12.12 -11.99
CA ASP A 189 17.76 12.42 -11.20
C ASP A 189 17.46 12.65 -9.71
N TYR A 190 16.19 12.53 -9.30
CA TYR A 190 15.78 12.67 -7.90
C TYR A 190 16.40 11.59 -7.01
N SER A 191 16.73 11.97 -5.77
CA SER A 191 17.14 11.05 -4.73
C SER A 191 16.85 11.65 -3.37
N HIS A 192 16.36 10.83 -2.43
CA HIS A 192 16.08 11.29 -1.08
C HIS A 192 16.18 10.16 -0.06
N ALA A 193 16.80 10.42 1.09
CA ALA A 193 17.06 9.39 2.11
C ALA A 193 15.78 8.87 2.81
N LYS A 194 14.66 9.59 2.71
CA LYS A 194 13.35 9.20 3.26
C LYS A 194 12.41 8.56 2.23
N ALA A 195 12.79 8.49 0.96
CA ALA A 195 11.92 8.06 -0.14
C ALA A 195 11.14 6.75 0.12
N LEU A 196 11.73 5.81 0.87
CA LEU A 196 11.16 4.49 1.16
C LEU A 196 11.01 4.22 2.67
N LYS A 197 11.04 5.28 3.50
CA LYS A 197 10.98 5.17 4.97
C LYS A 197 9.61 5.40 5.58
N PHE A 198 8.65 5.86 4.79
CA PHE A 198 7.28 6.05 5.24
C PHE A 198 6.61 4.70 5.55
N ARG A 199 5.57 4.73 6.40
CA ARG A 199 4.76 3.55 6.76
C ARG A 199 4.27 2.80 5.52
N SER A 200 3.85 3.55 4.51
CA SER A 200 3.50 3.04 3.19
C SER A 200 3.94 4.05 2.12
N VAL A 201 4.36 3.57 0.96
CA VAL A 201 4.63 4.42 -0.21
C VAL A 201 4.01 3.83 -1.48
N ASP A 202 3.35 4.67 -2.28
CA ASP A 202 2.90 4.34 -3.65
C ASP A 202 3.43 5.40 -4.62
N TYR A 203 4.30 4.99 -5.54
CA TYR A 203 4.80 5.82 -6.62
C TYR A 203 4.28 5.30 -7.95
N LEU A 204 3.47 6.11 -8.65
CA LEU A 204 3.00 5.76 -10.00
C LEU A 204 4.18 5.68 -10.98
N LYS A 205 5.05 6.69 -10.98
CA LYS A 205 6.26 6.75 -11.80
C LYS A 205 7.50 6.65 -10.92
N ALA A 206 7.93 5.42 -10.69
CA ALA A 206 9.07 5.07 -9.86
C ALA A 206 10.38 4.87 -10.64
N GLY A 207 10.46 5.34 -11.90
CA GLY A 207 11.62 5.15 -12.77
C GLY A 207 12.91 5.85 -12.29
N TRP A 208 12.78 6.84 -11.40
CA TRP A 208 13.91 7.54 -10.78
C TRP A 208 14.64 6.70 -9.72
N LEU A 209 13.97 5.68 -9.15
CA LEU A 209 14.58 4.78 -8.16
C LEU A 209 15.55 3.81 -8.82
N LYS A 210 16.64 3.55 -8.11
CA LYS A 210 17.60 2.49 -8.43
C LYS A 210 17.33 1.27 -7.56
N ILE A 211 17.77 0.10 -8.01
CA ILE A 211 17.56 -1.13 -7.26
C ILE A 211 18.27 -1.09 -5.90
N GLU A 212 19.40 -0.39 -5.83
CA GLU A 212 20.18 -0.19 -4.62
C GLU A 212 19.42 0.61 -3.55
N ASP A 213 18.50 1.50 -3.95
CA ASP A 213 17.67 2.26 -3.01
C ASP A 213 16.76 1.33 -2.19
N LEU A 214 16.29 0.22 -2.80
CA LEU A 214 15.46 -0.78 -2.11
C LEU A 214 16.23 -1.51 -0.98
N PHE A 215 17.56 -1.54 -1.02
CA PHE A 215 18.36 -2.19 0.01
C PHE A 215 18.32 -1.42 1.34
N SER A 216 17.90 -0.14 1.31
CA SER A 216 17.73 0.70 2.50
C SER A 216 16.39 0.48 3.22
N ILE A 217 15.44 -0.27 2.63
CA ILE A 217 14.11 -0.48 3.19
C ILE A 217 14.20 -1.16 4.56
N ARG A 218 13.62 -0.53 5.58
CA ARG A 218 13.56 -1.02 6.96
C ARG A 218 12.20 -0.65 7.57
N ASN A 219 11.88 -1.21 8.73
CA ASN A 219 10.67 -0.94 9.52
C ASN A 219 9.37 -1.46 8.91
N MET A 220 9.45 -2.51 8.08
CA MET A 220 8.27 -3.24 7.62
C MET A 220 7.23 -2.42 6.82
N PRO A 221 7.62 -1.49 5.93
CA PRO A 221 6.68 -0.70 5.15
C PRO A 221 5.94 -1.55 4.11
N ARG A 222 4.87 -0.96 3.57
CA ARG A 222 4.22 -1.41 2.33
C ARG A 222 4.68 -0.51 1.18
N ILE A 223 5.17 -1.10 0.10
CA ILE A 223 5.77 -0.35 -1.01
C ILE A 223 5.10 -0.75 -2.32
N LYS A 224 4.66 0.23 -3.11
CA LYS A 224 4.15 0.05 -4.47
C LYS A 224 4.89 0.97 -5.43
N LEU A 225 5.57 0.39 -6.41
CA LEU A 225 6.38 1.11 -7.40
C LEU A 225 5.89 0.73 -8.81
N ARG A 226 4.89 1.43 -9.34
CA ARG A 226 4.15 0.92 -10.51
C ARG A 226 4.98 0.90 -11.78
N LEU A 227 5.54 2.05 -12.19
CA LEU A 227 6.36 2.16 -13.41
C LEU A 227 7.83 2.36 -13.04
N THR A 228 8.62 1.29 -13.04
CA THR A 228 10.06 1.34 -12.72
C THR A 228 10.94 1.21 -13.95
N ASN A 229 12.26 1.31 -13.75
CA ASN A 229 13.28 0.97 -14.75
C ASN A 229 13.90 -0.41 -14.54
N PHE A 230 13.33 -1.24 -13.67
CA PHE A 230 13.90 -2.54 -13.28
C PHE A 230 13.70 -3.60 -14.37
N ASN A 231 14.68 -4.47 -14.50
CA ASN A 231 14.58 -5.71 -15.28
C ASN A 231 14.70 -6.93 -14.36
N CYS A 232 14.54 -8.13 -14.92
CA CYS A 232 14.59 -9.39 -14.16
C CYS A 232 15.89 -9.59 -13.33
N ARG A 233 17.03 -9.04 -13.76
CA ARG A 233 18.29 -9.12 -12.99
C ARG A 233 18.25 -8.25 -11.75
N ASP A 234 17.64 -7.07 -11.86
CA ASP A 234 17.50 -6.17 -10.72
C ASP A 234 16.57 -6.77 -9.67
N VAL A 235 15.48 -7.41 -10.12
CA VAL A 235 14.61 -8.20 -9.24
C VAL A 235 15.39 -9.32 -8.56
N ASN A 236 16.19 -10.10 -9.30
CA ASN A 236 17.02 -11.15 -8.72
C ASN A 236 18.00 -10.60 -7.66
N LYS A 237 18.67 -9.48 -7.95
CA LYS A 237 19.56 -8.82 -6.97
C LYS A 237 18.81 -8.45 -5.70
N PHE A 238 17.61 -7.88 -5.82
CA PHE A 238 16.79 -7.53 -4.66
C PHE A 238 16.34 -8.77 -3.86
N LEU A 239 15.89 -9.83 -4.53
CA LEU A 239 15.51 -11.07 -3.85
C LEU A 239 16.68 -11.73 -3.12
N LEU A 240 17.88 -11.73 -3.72
CA LEU A 240 19.09 -12.21 -3.08
C LEU A 240 19.43 -11.36 -1.84
N TYR A 241 19.43 -10.03 -1.99
CA TYR A 241 19.67 -9.13 -0.85
C TYR A 241 18.67 -9.36 0.28
N TRP A 242 17.37 -9.43 -0.05
CA TRP A 242 16.32 -9.71 0.94
C TRP A 242 16.50 -11.07 1.61
N SER A 243 16.90 -12.09 0.86
CA SER A 243 17.11 -13.45 1.38
C SER A 243 18.32 -13.55 2.32
N ASP A 244 19.38 -12.79 2.04
CA ASP A 244 20.62 -12.77 2.82
C ASP A 244 20.59 -11.77 4.00
N CYS A 245 19.65 -10.81 3.99
CA CYS A 245 19.49 -9.80 5.04
C CYS A 245 19.14 -10.43 6.40
N ASP A 246 19.80 -9.96 7.46
CA ASP A 246 19.65 -10.41 8.85
C ASP A 246 18.41 -9.83 9.55
N LYS A 247 17.70 -8.90 8.90
CA LYS A 247 16.58 -8.14 9.47
C LYS A 247 15.35 -8.21 8.57
N ASP A 248 14.18 -8.13 9.21
CA ASP A 248 12.92 -7.98 8.49
C ASP A 248 12.85 -6.60 7.81
N MET A 249 12.89 -6.60 6.47
CA MET A 249 12.95 -5.37 5.68
C MET A 249 11.57 -4.73 5.50
N MET A 250 10.60 -5.50 5.02
CA MET A 250 9.31 -5.04 4.50
C MET A 250 8.20 -6.07 4.75
N LYS A 251 6.93 -5.65 4.79
CA LYS A 251 5.79 -6.60 4.74
C LYS A 251 5.44 -6.98 3.32
N PHE A 252 5.43 -5.97 2.45
CA PHE A 252 4.95 -6.09 1.10
C PHE A 252 5.69 -5.12 0.20
N ILE A 253 6.10 -5.60 -0.96
CA ILE A 253 6.58 -4.77 -2.04
C ILE A 253 5.97 -5.22 -3.36
N GLU A 254 5.50 -4.27 -4.14
CA GLU A 254 5.02 -4.44 -5.50
C GLU A 254 5.82 -3.52 -6.41
N PHE A 255 6.31 -4.06 -7.52
CA PHE A 255 6.89 -3.23 -8.56
C PHE A 255 6.58 -3.78 -9.96
N GLY A 256 6.32 -2.85 -10.88
CA GLY A 256 6.26 -3.15 -12.31
C GLY A 256 7.66 -3.13 -12.93
N LEU A 257 7.90 -4.00 -13.91
CA LEU A 257 9.12 -3.99 -14.71
C LEU A 257 9.14 -2.80 -15.67
N LYS A 258 10.33 -2.49 -16.18
CA LYS A 258 10.52 -1.54 -17.26
C LYS A 258 9.60 -1.89 -18.44
N GLN A 259 8.98 -0.87 -19.02
CA GLN A 259 8.12 -1.03 -20.20
C GLN A 259 8.84 -1.80 -21.32
N GLY A 260 8.17 -2.84 -21.84
CA GLY A 260 8.71 -3.72 -22.88
C GLY A 260 9.61 -4.85 -22.38
N VAL A 261 9.87 -4.95 -21.07
CA VAL A 261 10.56 -6.11 -20.48
C VAL A 261 9.52 -7.12 -20.01
N GLU A 262 9.59 -8.32 -20.55
CA GLU A 262 8.79 -9.46 -20.08
C GLU A 262 9.49 -10.17 -18.92
N THR A 263 8.69 -10.79 -18.04
CA THR A 263 9.21 -11.59 -16.95
C THR A 263 9.93 -12.85 -17.43
N ASN A 264 11.18 -13.00 -17.01
CA ASN A 264 11.96 -14.23 -17.15
C ASN A 264 12.21 -14.85 -15.77
N LYS A 265 11.42 -15.86 -15.45
CA LYS A 265 11.47 -16.59 -14.16
C LYS A 265 12.84 -17.24 -13.90
N GLN A 266 13.51 -17.75 -14.93
CA GLN A 266 14.83 -18.36 -14.77
C GLN A 266 15.88 -17.33 -14.32
N GLU A 267 15.80 -16.11 -14.85
CA GLU A 267 16.69 -15.02 -14.44
C GLU A 267 16.34 -14.50 -13.04
N ILE A 268 15.03 -14.34 -12.74
CA ILE A 268 14.55 -13.86 -11.43
C ILE A 268 14.97 -14.82 -10.31
N PHE A 269 14.82 -16.13 -10.52
CA PHE A 269 15.07 -17.14 -9.50
C PHE A 269 16.49 -17.72 -9.50
N LYS A 270 17.39 -17.14 -10.30
CA LYS A 270 18.77 -17.59 -10.38
C LYS A 270 19.41 -17.60 -8.98
N ASN A 271 19.99 -18.75 -8.62
CA ASN A 271 20.60 -19.06 -7.34
C ASN A 271 19.65 -19.10 -6.13
N LEU A 272 18.33 -18.99 -6.30
CA LEU A 272 17.37 -19.11 -5.20
C LEU A 272 16.84 -20.54 -5.08
N THR A 273 16.35 -20.88 -3.88
CA THR A 273 15.52 -22.08 -3.67
C THR A 273 14.08 -21.65 -3.73
N VAL A 274 13.34 -22.18 -4.70
CA VAL A 274 11.98 -21.73 -5.03
C VAL A 274 11.10 -22.95 -5.18
N ILE A 275 9.86 -22.86 -4.74
CA ILE A 275 8.80 -23.81 -5.10
C ILE A 275 7.66 -23.05 -5.78
N SER A 276 7.03 -23.66 -6.78
CA SER A 276 5.92 -23.05 -7.52
C SER A 276 4.61 -23.80 -7.29
N GLN A 277 3.51 -23.08 -7.10
CA GLN A 277 2.20 -23.68 -6.91
C GLN A 277 1.64 -24.21 -8.23
N HIS A 278 1.08 -25.44 -8.24
CA HIS A 278 0.59 -26.08 -9.47
C HIS A 278 -0.63 -25.37 -10.10
N ARG A 279 -1.42 -24.65 -9.30
CA ARG A 279 -2.58 -23.90 -9.78
C ARG A 279 -2.25 -22.41 -9.81
N PRO A 280 -1.88 -21.85 -10.98
CA PRO A 280 -1.82 -20.41 -11.12
C PRO A 280 -3.22 -19.83 -10.87
N THR A 281 -3.25 -18.61 -10.35
CA THR A 281 -4.48 -17.81 -10.41
C THR A 281 -4.69 -17.34 -11.85
N TYR A 282 -5.88 -16.84 -12.19
CA TYR A 282 -6.16 -16.35 -13.55
C TYR A 282 -5.15 -15.29 -14.07
N PHE A 283 -4.44 -14.60 -13.18
CA PHE A 283 -3.57 -13.47 -13.53
C PHE A 283 -2.11 -13.58 -13.04
N TYR A 284 -1.83 -14.47 -12.08
CA TYR A 284 -0.50 -14.58 -11.47
C TYR A 284 -0.07 -16.03 -11.27
N ASP A 285 1.20 -16.26 -11.58
CA ASP A 285 1.94 -17.42 -11.09
C ASP A 285 2.39 -17.19 -9.65
N ILE A 286 2.25 -18.22 -8.81
CA ILE A 286 2.56 -18.14 -7.39
C ILE A 286 3.82 -18.95 -7.09
N PHE A 287 4.80 -18.29 -6.47
CA PHE A 287 6.05 -18.90 -6.03
C PHE A 287 6.33 -18.61 -4.56
N TYR A 288 7.08 -19.49 -3.94
CA TYR A 288 7.56 -19.30 -2.57
C TYR A 288 9.08 -19.43 -2.54
N VAL A 289 9.73 -18.51 -1.85
CA VAL A 289 11.18 -18.49 -1.64
C VAL A 289 11.48 -18.47 -0.15
N LYS A 290 12.60 -19.08 0.22
CA LYS A 290 13.10 -19.08 1.60
C LYS A 290 14.18 -18.02 1.78
N ALA A 291 14.16 -17.31 2.90
CA ALA A 291 15.31 -16.53 3.35
C ALA A 291 16.48 -17.46 3.69
N ARG A 292 17.69 -17.10 3.28
CA ARG A 292 18.92 -17.84 3.60
C ARG A 292 19.43 -17.48 4.98
N ASN A 293 19.31 -16.22 5.36
CA ASN A 293 19.64 -15.75 6.71
C ASN A 293 18.36 -15.67 7.55
N MET A 294 18.29 -16.45 8.63
CA MET A 294 17.10 -16.56 9.49
C MET A 294 17.39 -16.21 10.96
N GLU A 295 18.59 -15.72 11.30
CA GLU A 295 19.03 -15.61 12.70
C GLU A 295 18.20 -14.63 13.53
N ASN A 296 17.89 -13.44 12.99
CA ASN A 296 17.29 -12.34 13.74
C ASN A 296 16.00 -11.80 13.10
N ARG A 297 15.32 -12.61 12.28
CA ARG A 297 14.16 -12.19 11.49
C ARG A 297 12.98 -13.15 11.66
N LYS A 298 11.75 -12.63 11.63
CA LYS A 298 10.52 -13.43 11.76
C LYS A 298 9.95 -13.84 10.39
N PHE A 299 10.06 -12.96 9.40
CA PHE A 299 9.42 -13.16 8.10
C PHE A 299 10.38 -13.87 7.15
N VAL A 300 10.47 -15.19 7.25
CA VAL A 300 11.47 -16.02 6.54
C VAL A 300 10.97 -16.64 5.22
N VAL A 301 9.68 -16.51 4.92
CA VAL A 301 9.08 -16.98 3.65
C VAL A 301 8.70 -15.79 2.79
N GLY A 302 9.11 -15.79 1.53
CA GLY A 302 8.71 -14.81 0.53
C GLY A 302 7.67 -15.40 -0.41
N LYS A 303 6.42 -14.91 -0.36
CA LYS A 303 5.38 -15.26 -1.33
C LYS A 303 5.45 -14.30 -2.51
N LEU A 304 5.76 -14.81 -3.69
CA LEU A 304 5.79 -14.05 -4.93
C LEU A 304 4.54 -14.29 -5.78
N LEU A 305 3.96 -13.20 -6.26
CA LEU A 305 2.97 -13.19 -7.33
C LEU A 305 3.61 -12.54 -8.55
N ILE A 306 3.71 -13.28 -9.65
CA ILE A 306 4.36 -12.82 -10.88
C ILE A 306 3.35 -12.84 -12.01
N SER A 307 3.11 -11.68 -12.63
CA SER A 307 2.40 -11.54 -13.91
C SER A 307 3.41 -11.29 -15.03
N THR A 308 2.95 -10.93 -16.23
CA THR A 308 3.84 -10.64 -17.38
C THR A 308 4.73 -9.42 -17.17
N THR A 309 4.29 -8.45 -16.37
CA THR A 309 4.97 -7.15 -16.21
C THR A 309 5.09 -6.70 -14.76
N GLU A 310 4.52 -7.43 -13.80
CA GLU A 310 4.45 -7.01 -12.40
C GLU A 310 4.88 -8.15 -11.47
N ILE A 311 5.56 -7.78 -10.39
CA ILE A 311 6.02 -8.70 -9.35
C ILE A 311 5.62 -8.14 -7.99
N LYS A 312 4.94 -8.97 -7.21
CA LYS A 312 4.59 -8.69 -5.82
C LYS A 312 5.29 -9.67 -4.91
N LEU A 313 5.90 -9.19 -3.85
CA LEU A 313 6.55 -10.00 -2.81
C LEU A 313 5.94 -9.64 -1.45
N SER A 314 5.37 -10.65 -0.80
CA SER A 314 4.96 -10.57 0.61
C SER A 314 5.95 -11.36 1.46
N ALA A 315 6.50 -10.73 2.50
CA ALA A 315 7.30 -11.44 3.50
C ALA A 315 6.35 -11.97 4.58
N CYS A 316 6.40 -13.27 4.84
CA CYS A 316 5.46 -14.00 5.68
C CYS A 316 6.19 -14.68 6.84
N ASP A 317 5.57 -14.64 8.02
CA ASP A 317 5.98 -15.41 9.20
C ASP A 317 5.31 -16.80 9.17
N PRO A 318 6.07 -17.89 8.95
CA PRO A 318 5.50 -19.23 8.84
C PRO A 318 4.87 -19.78 10.13
N PHE A 319 5.08 -19.13 11.27
CA PHE A 319 4.53 -19.55 12.56
C PHE A 319 3.22 -18.82 12.91
N ASN A 320 2.94 -17.70 12.24
CA ASN A 320 1.76 -16.87 12.50
C ASN A 320 0.86 -16.70 11.26
N GLU A 321 1.32 -17.11 10.08
CA GLU A 321 0.60 -17.00 8.81
C GLU A 321 0.41 -18.36 8.14
N ASP A 322 -0.52 -18.43 7.19
CA ASP A 322 -0.85 -19.63 6.43
C ASP A 322 0.18 -19.93 5.33
N VAL A 323 1.45 -20.10 5.73
CA VAL A 323 2.59 -20.49 4.86
C VAL A 323 3.50 -21.56 5.48
N SER A 324 3.03 -22.23 6.54
CA SER A 324 3.83 -23.19 7.32
C SER A 324 4.20 -24.46 6.53
N ASN A 325 3.31 -24.89 5.64
CA ASN A 325 3.53 -26.05 4.77
C ASN A 325 4.60 -25.74 3.71
N GLU A 326 4.52 -24.56 3.09
CA GLU A 326 5.45 -24.08 2.07
C GLU A 326 6.84 -23.90 2.68
N TYR A 327 6.91 -23.37 3.90
CA TYR A 327 8.16 -23.30 4.67
C TYR A 327 8.77 -24.68 4.89
N SER A 328 7.97 -25.66 5.31
CA SER A 328 8.43 -27.04 5.57
C SER A 328 8.96 -27.71 4.31
N ILE A 329 8.29 -27.51 3.16
CA ILE A 329 8.78 -28.00 1.86
C ILE A 329 10.09 -27.30 1.48
N LEU A 330 10.16 -25.98 1.61
CA LEU A 330 11.37 -25.20 1.32
C LEU A 330 12.58 -25.62 2.18
N GLU A 331 12.37 -25.93 3.47
CA GLU A 331 13.40 -26.49 4.35
C GLU A 331 13.96 -27.81 3.82
N LEU A 332 13.07 -28.75 3.47
CA LEU A 332 13.48 -30.05 2.93
C LEU A 332 14.20 -29.92 1.59
N VAL A 333 13.75 -29.03 0.69
CA VAL A 333 14.41 -28.76 -0.59
C VAL A 333 15.81 -28.17 -0.37
N HIS A 334 15.96 -27.25 0.59
CA HIS A 334 17.26 -26.68 0.93
C HIS A 334 18.23 -27.75 1.45
N GLN A 335 17.79 -28.57 2.42
CA GLN A 335 18.59 -29.66 2.98
C GLN A 335 18.98 -30.69 1.91
N LYS A 336 18.06 -31.00 1.00
CA LYS A 336 18.32 -31.89 -0.14
C LYS A 336 19.45 -31.34 -1.01
N ARG A 337 19.38 -30.06 -1.38
CA ARG A 337 20.40 -29.38 -2.21
C ARG A 337 21.77 -29.36 -1.52
N ASP A 338 21.81 -29.05 -0.22
CA ASP A 338 23.05 -29.06 0.57
C ASP A 338 23.70 -30.45 0.59
N CYS A 339 22.89 -31.52 0.71
CA CYS A 339 23.38 -32.90 0.64
C CYS A 339 23.94 -33.23 -0.75
N GLU A 340 23.22 -32.87 -1.82
CA GLU A 340 23.67 -33.09 -3.20
C GLU A 340 24.99 -32.37 -3.50
N GLU A 341 25.15 -31.12 -3.05
CA GLU A 341 26.39 -30.35 -3.23
C GLU A 341 27.57 -30.97 -2.48
N LYS A 342 27.37 -31.40 -1.22
CA LYS A 342 28.40 -32.10 -0.44
C LYS A 342 28.84 -33.39 -1.12
N ILE A 343 27.89 -34.20 -1.61
CA ILE A 343 28.18 -35.43 -2.36
C ILE A 343 28.99 -35.09 -3.62
N ARG A 344 28.57 -34.08 -4.39
CA ARG A 344 29.22 -33.69 -5.65
C ARG A 344 30.63 -33.15 -5.43
N LYS A 345 30.86 -32.42 -4.33
CA LYS A 345 32.19 -31.94 -3.92
C LYS A 345 33.11 -33.11 -3.55
N MET A 346 32.62 -34.06 -2.75
CA MET A 346 33.36 -35.27 -2.40
C MET A 346 33.75 -36.09 -3.64
N GLU A 347 32.85 -36.21 -4.63
CA GLU A 347 33.13 -36.93 -5.88
C GLU A 347 34.21 -36.27 -6.75
N LYS A 348 34.34 -34.94 -6.69
CA LYS A 348 35.36 -34.19 -7.42
C LYS A 348 36.71 -34.15 -6.71
N GLU A 349 36.71 -34.04 -5.37
CA GLU A 349 37.92 -33.79 -4.59
C GLU A 349 38.57 -35.06 -4.03
N PHE A 350 37.80 -36.13 -3.78
CA PHE A 350 38.29 -37.34 -3.11
C PHE A 350 37.92 -38.60 -3.90
N GLN A 351 38.82 -39.05 -4.79
CA GLN A 351 38.68 -40.32 -5.53
C GLN A 351 38.76 -41.60 -4.65
N GLY A 352 38.50 -41.55 -3.33
CA GLY A 352 38.46 -42.77 -2.53
C GLY A 352 38.48 -42.69 -0.99
N LEU A 353 38.42 -41.51 -0.36
CA LEU A 353 38.60 -41.38 1.10
C LEU A 353 37.32 -41.05 1.90
N GLY A 354 36.13 -41.15 1.30
CA GLY A 354 34.86 -40.71 1.91
C GLY A 354 33.68 -41.69 1.86
N ASP A 355 33.88 -43.00 1.68
CA ASP A 355 32.78 -43.95 1.39
C ASP A 355 31.75 -44.11 2.52
N ALA A 356 32.13 -43.94 3.78
CA ALA A 356 31.19 -44.03 4.90
C ALA A 356 30.32 -42.76 5.03
N GLU A 357 30.95 -41.59 4.91
CA GLU A 357 30.26 -40.29 5.00
C GLU A 357 29.37 -40.06 3.77
N LYS A 358 29.84 -40.45 2.58
CA LYS A 358 29.05 -40.46 1.35
C LYS A 358 27.82 -41.37 1.46
N ARG A 359 27.95 -42.57 2.03
CA ARG A 359 26.81 -43.46 2.29
C ARG A 359 25.80 -42.82 3.24
N LYS A 360 26.28 -42.17 4.30
CA LYS A 360 25.42 -41.45 5.25
C LYS A 360 24.62 -40.33 4.56
N LEU A 361 25.29 -39.48 3.76
CA LEU A 361 24.62 -38.41 3.02
C LEU A 361 23.60 -38.93 2.00
N ARG A 362 23.86 -40.09 1.37
CA ARG A 362 22.90 -40.74 0.46
C ARG A 362 21.66 -41.25 1.19
N SER A 363 21.82 -41.88 2.35
CA SER A 363 20.67 -42.29 3.16
C SER A 363 19.86 -41.10 3.67
N GLU A 364 20.51 -40.01 4.04
CA GLU A 364 19.84 -38.75 4.41
C GLU A 364 19.06 -38.17 3.21
N LEU A 365 19.64 -38.21 2.01
CA LEU A 365 18.96 -37.78 0.77
C LEU A 365 17.69 -38.60 0.49
N GLU A 366 17.76 -39.93 0.62
CA GLU A 366 16.60 -40.83 0.46
C GLU A 366 15.50 -40.52 1.49
N GLU A 367 15.86 -40.24 2.74
CA GLU A 367 14.90 -39.84 3.77
C GLU A 367 14.24 -38.49 3.45
N LEU A 368 15.01 -37.51 2.99
CA LEU A 368 14.49 -36.20 2.57
C LEU A 368 13.55 -36.33 1.37
N GLU A 369 13.86 -37.18 0.41
CA GLU A 369 12.99 -37.45 -0.75
C GLU A 369 11.68 -38.13 -0.35
N ALA A 370 11.72 -39.07 0.61
CA ALA A 370 10.52 -39.69 1.16
C ALA A 370 9.63 -38.67 1.88
N LYS A 371 10.22 -37.80 2.71
CA LYS A 371 9.49 -36.70 3.39
C LYS A 371 8.90 -35.71 2.39
N LEU A 372 9.67 -35.31 1.38
CA LEU A 372 9.19 -34.42 0.31
C LEU A 372 8.01 -35.05 -0.45
N SER A 373 8.11 -36.33 -0.81
CA SER A 373 7.03 -37.03 -1.52
C SER A 373 5.75 -37.15 -0.69
N ALA A 374 5.88 -37.30 0.64
CA ALA A 374 4.76 -37.38 1.56
C ALA A 374 4.14 -36.02 1.90
N LEU A 375 4.89 -34.92 1.79
CA LEU A 375 4.43 -33.57 2.14
C LEU A 375 3.96 -32.78 0.90
N ASN A 376 4.73 -32.88 -0.19
CA ASN A 376 4.54 -32.08 -1.39
C ASN A 376 3.56 -32.72 -2.38
N HIS A 377 2.30 -32.29 -2.31
CA HIS A 377 1.25 -32.71 -3.24
C HIS A 377 0.91 -31.62 -4.27
N ASN A 378 1.26 -30.36 -3.99
CA ASN A 378 0.72 -29.20 -4.69
C ASN A 378 1.80 -28.26 -5.25
N TYR A 379 3.09 -28.57 -5.10
CA TYR A 379 4.20 -27.70 -5.51
C TYR A 379 5.18 -28.38 -6.46
N THR A 380 5.64 -27.65 -7.47
CA THR A 380 6.79 -28.02 -8.28
C THR A 380 8.04 -27.47 -7.60
N ILE A 381 9.09 -28.29 -7.51
CA ILE A 381 10.37 -27.98 -6.88
C ILE A 381 11.40 -27.58 -7.93
#